data_AF-A0A923UAV3-F1
#
_entry.id   AF-A0A923UAV3-F1
#
_cell.length_a   1.000
_cell.length_b   1.000
_cell.length_c   1.000
_cell.angle_alpha   90.00
_cell.angle_beta   90.00
_cell.angle_gamma   90.00
#
_symmetry.space_group_name_H-M   'P 1'
#
loop_
_entity.id
_entity.type
_entity.pdbx_description
1 polymer ?
#
loop_
_entity_poly.entity_id
_entity_poly.type
_entity_poly.pdbx_seq_one_letter_code
_entity_poly.pdbx_strand_id
1 'polypeptide(L)' 'MQTPPEYVPPAGSVLMFSTTWCGYCRNHKGQLDRVGIPYTEVNSEEVDGTAEL' A
#
# COMPACT_ATOMS: atom_id res chain seq x y z
N MET A 1 13.03 0.47 12.57
CA MET A 1 11.57 0.27 12.52
C MET A 1 10.90 1.61 12.80
N GLN A 2 10.94 2.52 11.84
CA GLN A 2 10.30 3.83 11.92
C GLN A 2 9.20 3.81 10.87
N THR A 3 7.97 3.45 11.25
CA THR A 3 6.82 3.71 10.38
C THR A 3 6.36 5.12 10.73
N PRO A 4 6.67 6.14 9.90
CA PRO A 4 6.18 7.49 10.15
C PRO A 4 4.64 7.50 10.15
N PRO A 5 4.02 8.40 10.92
CA PRO A 5 2.57 8.45 11.12
C PRO A 5 1.79 8.66 9.82
N GLU A 6 2.44 9.13 8.75
CA GLU A 6 1.86 9.26 7.41
C GLU A 6 1.51 7.91 6.76
N TYR A 7 2.14 6.81 7.18
CA TYR A 7 1.86 5.45 6.69
C TYR A 7 0.92 4.66 7.59
N VAL A 8 0.17 5.35 8.45
CA VAL A 8 -0.88 4.74 9.25
C VAL A 8 -2.23 4.97 8.55
N PRO A 9 -2.85 3.94 7.96
CA PRO A 9 -4.13 4.08 7.30
C PRO A 9 -5.25 4.26 8.36
N PRO A 10 -6.40 4.85 7.98
CA PRO A 10 -7.58 4.88 8.84
C PRO A 10 -7.97 3.49 9.37
N ALA A 11 -8.53 3.43 10.58
CA ALA A 11 -8.99 2.17 11.16
C ALA A 11 -9.97 1.45 10.22
N GLY A 12 -9.73 0.16 9.97
CA GLY A 12 -10.52 -0.63 9.02
C GLY A 12 -10.08 -0.49 7.55
N SER A 13 -8.95 0.16 7.27
CA SER A 13 -8.33 0.21 5.93
C SER A 13 -6.87 -0.24 5.95
N VAL A 14 -6.32 -0.54 4.78
CA VAL A 14 -4.96 -1.07 4.60
C VAL A 14 -4.08 -0.06 3.89
N LEU A 15 -2.86 0.14 4.35
CA LEU A 15 -1.82 0.78 3.54
C LEU A 15 -1.09 -0.31 2.75
N MET A 16 -1.06 -0.17 1.44
CA MET A 16 -0.41 -1.13 0.55
C MET A 16 0.74 -0.45 -0.17
N PHE A 17 1.96 -0.88 0.13
CA PHE A 17 3.12 -0.56 -0.69
C PHE A 17 3.11 -1.41 -1.95
N SER A 18 3.35 -0.79 -3.09
CA SER A 18 3.38 -1.44 -4.39
C SER A 18 4.49 -0.88 -5.27
N THR A 19 4.68 -1.56 -6.40
CA THR A 19 5.46 -1.06 -7.54
C THR A 19 4.63 -1.25 -8.81
N THR A 20 4.98 -0.54 -9.87
CA THR A 20 4.25 -0.57 -11.14
C THR A 20 4.26 -1.96 -11.79
N TRP A 21 5.36 -2.69 -11.61
CA TRP A 21 5.58 -4.02 -12.18
C TRP A 21 5.16 -5.16 -11.25
N CYS A 22 4.65 -4.87 -10.05
CA CYS A 22 4.23 -5.88 -9.09
C CYS A 22 2.87 -6.52 -9.48
N GLY A 23 2.92 -7.60 -10.26
CA GLY A 23 1.74 -8.38 -10.63
C GLY A 23 0.97 -8.96 -9.42
N TYR A 24 1.69 -9.29 -8.33
CA TYR A 24 1.07 -9.73 -7.07
C TYR A 24 0.25 -8.62 -6.42
N CYS A 25 0.79 -7.40 -6.35
CA CYS A 25 0.13 -6.23 -5.77
C CYS A 25 -1.16 -5.92 -6.54
N ARG A 26 -1.12 -6.03 -7.87
CA ARG A 26 -2.32 -5.90 -8.72
C ARG A 26 -3.40 -6.94 -8.37
N ASN A 27 -3.02 -8.20 -8.19
CA ASN A 27 -3.96 -9.25 -7.81
C ASN A 27 -4.52 -9.04 -6.39
N HIS A 28 -3.68 -8.61 -5.45
CA HIS A 28 -4.09 -8.34 -4.07
C HIS A 28 -5.08 -7.17 -3.99
N LYS A 29 -4.83 -6.06 -4.69
CA LYS A 29 -5.80 -4.96 -4.84
C LYS A 29 -7.16 -5.47 -5.31
N GLY A 30 -7.18 -6.28 -6.36
CA GLY A 30 -8.43 -6.86 -6.87
C GLY A 30 -9.15 -7.79 -5.89
N GLN A 31 -8.44 -8.40 -4.93
CA GLN A 31 -9.06 -9.14 -3.84
C GLN A 31 -9.69 -8.19 -2.83
N LEU A 32 -8.97 -7.14 -2.41
CA LEU A 32 -9.48 -6.11 -1.51
C LEU A 32 -10.72 -5.42 -2.08
N ASP A 33 -10.67 -5.03 -3.35
CA ASP A 33 -11.80 -4.42 -4.08
C ASP A 33 -13.03 -5.34 -4.07
N ARG A 34 -12.82 -6.65 -4.29
CA ARG A 34 -13.91 -7.64 -4.37
C ARG A 34 -14.65 -7.81 -3.04
N VAL A 35 -13.95 -7.69 -1.91
CA VAL A 35 -14.55 -7.80 -0.57
C VAL A 35 -14.87 -6.45 0.06
N GLY A 36 -14.60 -5.34 -0.65
CA GLY A 36 -14.89 -3.98 -0.18
C GLY A 36 -13.98 -3.49 0.94
N ILE A 37 -12.73 -3.97 1.02
CA ILE A 37 -11.76 -3.46 1.99
C ILE A 37 -11.10 -2.20 1.39
N PRO A 38 -11.25 -1.03 2.02
CA PRO A 38 -10.58 0.18 1.58
C PRO A 38 -9.06 0.07 1.77
N TYR A 39 -8.31 0.60 0.82
CA TYR A 39 -6.86 0.68 0.92
C TYR A 39 -6.31 1.98 0.35
N THR A 40 -5.14 2.37 0.84
CA THR A 40 -4.31 3.45 0.32
C THR A 40 -3.08 2.81 -0.32
N GLU A 41 -2.87 3.09 -1.60
CA GLU A 41 -1.70 2.58 -2.33
C GLU A 41 -0.55 3.60 -2.29
N VAL A 42 0.65 3.12 -1.98
CA VAL A 42 1.90 3.90 -2.03
C VAL A 42 2.85 3.20 -3.00
N ASN A 43 3.13 3.84 -4.13
CA ASN A 43 4.10 3.33 -5.09
C ASN A 43 5.52 3.67 -4.60
N SER A 44 6.29 2.66 -4.20
CA SER A 44 7.64 2.85 -3.65
C SER A 44 8.66 3.32 -4.70
N GLU A 45 8.31 3.30 -5.98
CA GLU A 45 9.14 3.85 -7.07
C GLU A 45 8.96 5.37 -7.23
N GLU A 46 7.86 5.92 -6.72
CA GLU A 46 7.49 7.33 -6.87
C GLU A 46 7.67 8.13 -5.56
N VAL A 47 7.77 7.43 -4.43
CA VAL A 47 7.89 8.03 -3.10
C VAL A 47 9.29 7.78 -2.55
N ASP A 48 10.13 8.80 -2.65
CA ASP A 48 11.49 8.82 -2.10
C ASP A 48 11.50 8.48 -0.61
N GLY A 49 12.48 7.69 -0.17
CA GLY A 49 12.63 7.25 1.22
C GLY A 49 11.79 6.02 1.60
N THR A 50 10.86 5.57 0.75
CA THR A 50 10.06 4.34 1.01
C THR A 50 10.92 3.09 1.10
N ALA A 51 12.03 3.04 0.36
CA ALA A 51 12.94 1.90 0.35
C ALA A 51 13.69 1.67 1.68
N GLU A 52 13.69 2.66 2.58
CA GLU A 52 14.45 2.67 3.84
C GLU A 52 13.59 2.45 5.10
N LEU A 53 12.28 2.23 4.92
CA LEU A 53 11.28 2.08 6.00
C LEU A 53 11.33 0.73 6.73
#